data_AF-A0A963LXE1-F1
#
_entry.id   AF-A0A963LXE1-F1
#
_cell.length_a   1.000
_cell.length_b   1.000
_cell.length_c   1.000
_cell.angle_alpha   90.00
_cell.angle_beta   90.00
_cell.angle_gamma   90.00
#
_symmetry.space_group_name_H-M   'P 1'
#
loop_
_entity.id
_entity.type
_entity.pdbx_description
1 polymer ?
#
loop_
_entity_poly.entity_id
_entity_poly.type
_entity_poly.pdbx_seq_one_letter_code
_entity_poly.pdbx_strand_id
1 'polypeptide(L)'
;MTWIDHAAPTVGVVTPLNSLVGSAPGDQVGSGGFSYGNGYVLLRSTSWSGNRGAVTWVDVGAPLTGVVSSANSLVGANPNDFVGSSGVSFMSNGNYYVRSTNFGGNAGAVSVGAAAGGISGVVSAANSLVGQNANDGYGGTVQEISGSRLLVRASNADSGGLSNNGRVHIYSGGAGGGGGPGGPLGGQAFSDNLASLITISPAQLTAILNTGTAVSLQANNDITLDVLSDIIVNNPSGTGGKLTLQAGRSIYLHSNIVTDGGDLDVIANELASNGVLTSHRDPGLAEIVMANGTRLDAGAGAVKLLLRDGAGRTGLQAAALGIQMRSISAGTLLA
;
A
#
# COMPACT_ATOMS: atom_id res chain seq x y z
N MET A 1 -14.82 -20.85 11.75
CA MET A 1 -14.24 -21.80 10.77
C MET A 1 -13.31 -22.73 11.51
N THR A 2 -13.48 -24.05 11.35
CA THR A 2 -12.63 -25.06 11.98
C THR A 2 -12.04 -25.92 10.89
N TRP A 3 -10.73 -26.14 10.95
CA TRP A 3 -10.03 -27.03 10.04
C TRP A 3 -10.05 -28.44 10.64
N ILE A 4 -10.41 -29.42 9.81
CA ILE A 4 -10.50 -30.82 10.22
C ILE A 4 -9.57 -31.61 9.31
N ASP A 5 -8.49 -32.11 9.88
CA ASP A 5 -7.69 -33.15 9.26
C ASP A 5 -8.38 -34.50 9.48
N HIS A 6 -8.48 -35.32 8.42
CA HIS A 6 -9.01 -36.66 8.53
C HIS A 6 -8.16 -37.56 9.44
N ALA A 7 -6.85 -37.33 9.50
CA ALA A 7 -5.93 -38.10 10.34
C ALA A 7 -5.94 -37.66 11.81
N ALA A 8 -6.28 -36.40 12.09
CA ALA A 8 -6.33 -35.81 13.43
C ALA A 8 -7.51 -34.82 13.54
N PRO A 9 -8.75 -35.31 13.65
CA PRO A 9 -9.92 -34.44 13.64
C PRO A 9 -9.94 -33.53 14.87
N THR A 10 -10.18 -32.25 14.64
CA THR A 10 -10.40 -31.27 15.70
C THR A 10 -11.69 -31.60 16.45
N VAL A 11 -11.59 -31.92 17.73
CA VAL A 11 -12.73 -32.23 18.61
C VAL A 11 -12.84 -31.22 19.76
N GLY A 12 -14.02 -31.15 20.38
CA GLY A 12 -14.30 -30.29 21.53
C GLY A 12 -15.03 -29.00 21.17
N VAL A 13 -15.06 -28.07 22.12
CA VAL A 13 -15.72 -26.77 21.96
C VAL A 13 -14.94 -25.92 20.96
N VAL A 14 -15.66 -25.19 20.10
CA VAL A 14 -15.09 -24.21 19.17
C VAL A 14 -14.57 -23.00 19.96
N THR A 15 -13.28 -22.72 19.85
CA THR A 15 -12.58 -21.63 20.55
C THR A 15 -11.58 -20.95 19.61
N PRO A 16 -11.04 -19.77 19.96
CA PRO A 16 -9.93 -19.18 19.21
C PRO A 16 -8.67 -20.07 19.13
N LEU A 17 -8.51 -21.08 19.97
CA LEU A 17 -7.32 -21.95 19.95
C LEU A 17 -7.37 -22.97 18.81
N ASN A 18 -8.56 -23.46 18.47
CA ASN A 18 -8.76 -24.52 17.48
C ASN A 18 -9.54 -24.08 16.24
N SER A 19 -10.06 -22.86 16.24
CA SER A 19 -10.90 -22.31 15.19
C SER A 19 -10.61 -20.84 14.95
N LEU A 20 -10.90 -20.37 13.75
CA LEU A 20 -11.06 -18.95 13.48
C LEU A 20 -12.47 -18.51 13.86
N VAL A 21 -12.59 -17.58 14.80
CA VAL A 21 -13.86 -17.15 15.42
C VAL A 21 -14.01 -15.63 15.42
N GLY A 22 -15.24 -15.17 15.67
CA GLY A 22 -15.53 -13.76 15.94
C GLY A 22 -15.26 -13.39 17.40
N SER A 23 -15.16 -12.10 17.67
CA SER A 23 -14.97 -11.56 19.03
C SER A 23 -16.28 -11.21 19.73
N ALA A 24 -17.38 -11.03 18.98
CA ALA A 24 -18.63 -10.51 19.48
C ALA A 24 -19.84 -11.37 19.09
N PRO A 25 -20.94 -11.32 19.85
CA PRO A 25 -22.21 -11.94 19.45
C PRO A 25 -22.67 -11.43 18.08
N GLY A 26 -23.10 -12.36 17.22
CA GLY A 26 -23.54 -12.04 15.86
C GLY A 26 -22.41 -11.90 14.83
N ASP A 27 -21.14 -12.08 15.21
CA ASP A 27 -20.04 -12.16 14.25
C ASP A 27 -20.19 -13.41 13.36
N GLN A 28 -20.54 -13.19 12.09
CA GLN A 28 -20.80 -14.28 11.14
C GLN A 28 -19.53 -14.66 10.36
N VAL A 29 -18.57 -15.30 11.04
CA VAL A 29 -17.33 -15.77 10.38
C VAL A 29 -17.66 -16.83 9.33
N GLY A 30 -17.30 -16.56 8.07
CA GLY A 30 -17.61 -17.40 6.92
C GLY A 30 -18.93 -17.11 6.20
N SER A 31 -19.65 -16.03 6.56
CA SER A 31 -20.96 -15.68 5.96
C SER A 31 -20.92 -15.48 4.43
N GLY A 32 -19.76 -15.17 3.86
CA GLY A 32 -19.55 -15.01 2.42
C GLY A 32 -19.03 -16.28 1.73
N GLY A 33 -18.92 -17.39 2.44
CA GLY A 33 -18.31 -18.62 1.94
C GLY A 33 -16.80 -18.54 1.77
N PHE A 34 -16.24 -19.46 1.00
CA PHE A 34 -14.80 -19.53 0.75
C PHE A 34 -14.49 -19.78 -0.73
N SER A 35 -13.24 -19.53 -1.12
CA SER A 35 -12.69 -19.93 -2.41
C SER A 35 -11.35 -20.60 -2.18
N TYR A 36 -11.10 -21.70 -2.88
CA TYR A 36 -9.87 -22.47 -2.79
C TYR A 36 -9.16 -22.48 -4.14
N GLY A 37 -7.85 -22.27 -4.12
CA GLY A 37 -7.00 -22.24 -5.30
C GLY A 37 -5.56 -21.92 -4.92
N ASN A 38 -4.61 -22.31 -5.77
CA ASN A 38 -3.18 -21.99 -5.61
C ASN A 38 -2.57 -22.36 -4.24
N GLY A 39 -3.11 -23.40 -3.58
CA GLY A 39 -2.61 -23.87 -2.28
C GLY A 39 -3.08 -23.06 -1.07
N TYR A 40 -4.06 -22.17 -1.21
CA TYR A 40 -4.62 -21.41 -0.10
C TYR A 40 -6.14 -21.25 -0.20
N VAL A 41 -6.75 -20.86 0.92
CA VAL A 41 -8.18 -20.57 1.03
C VAL A 41 -8.38 -19.09 1.31
N LEU A 42 -9.33 -18.49 0.61
CA LEU A 42 -9.84 -17.16 0.88
C LEU A 42 -11.21 -17.29 1.53
N LEU A 43 -11.28 -17.05 2.83
CA LEU A 43 -12.51 -17.10 3.61
C LEU A 43 -13.14 -15.69 3.65
N ARG A 44 -14.40 -15.57 3.24
CA ARG A 44 -15.15 -14.32 3.30
C ARG A 44 -16.13 -14.33 4.45
N SER A 45 -16.07 -13.31 5.29
CA SER A 45 -16.97 -13.08 6.41
C SER A 45 -17.64 -11.71 6.24
N THR A 46 -18.41 -11.56 5.16
CA THR A 46 -19.00 -10.27 4.72
C THR A 46 -19.90 -9.61 5.76
N SER A 47 -20.48 -10.38 6.68
CA SER A 47 -21.36 -9.93 7.77
C SER A 47 -20.67 -9.90 9.14
N TRP A 48 -19.33 -9.97 9.17
CA TRP A 48 -18.55 -9.88 10.40
C TRP A 48 -18.63 -8.48 11.02
N SER A 49 -18.75 -8.43 12.36
CA SER A 49 -18.63 -7.23 13.19
C SER A 49 -19.49 -6.04 12.77
N GLY A 50 -20.80 -6.26 12.71
CA GLY A 50 -21.76 -5.24 12.29
C GLY A 50 -21.64 -4.93 10.79
N ASN A 51 -21.42 -5.95 9.96
CA ASN A 51 -21.21 -5.82 8.52
C ASN A 51 -19.99 -5.00 8.11
N ARG A 52 -18.97 -4.88 8.97
CA ARG A 52 -17.64 -4.40 8.52
C ARG A 52 -17.10 -5.28 7.40
N GLY A 53 -17.36 -6.58 7.51
CA GLY A 53 -16.86 -7.57 6.58
C GLY A 53 -15.38 -7.88 6.79
N ALA A 54 -14.97 -9.08 6.38
CA ALA A 54 -13.58 -9.51 6.42
C ALA A 54 -13.27 -10.50 5.30
N VAL A 55 -12.04 -10.48 4.79
CA VAL A 55 -11.46 -11.56 3.98
C VAL A 55 -10.18 -12.04 4.63
N THR A 56 -10.13 -13.34 4.92
CA THR A 56 -8.99 -14.00 5.57
C THR A 56 -8.32 -14.92 4.57
N TRP A 57 -7.02 -14.71 4.36
CA TRP A 57 -6.17 -15.64 3.62
C TRP A 57 -5.71 -16.74 4.57
N VAL A 58 -5.77 -18.00 4.14
CA VAL A 58 -5.38 -19.14 4.95
C VAL A 58 -4.56 -20.11 4.12
N ASP A 59 -3.34 -20.39 4.59
CA ASP A 59 -2.50 -21.46 4.07
C ASP A 59 -3.12 -22.81 4.40
N VAL A 60 -3.27 -23.70 3.42
CA VAL A 60 -3.78 -25.06 3.68
C VAL A 60 -2.79 -25.94 4.44
N GLY A 61 -1.48 -25.63 4.36
CA GLY A 61 -0.43 -26.31 5.12
C GLY A 61 -0.25 -25.79 6.54
N ALA A 62 -0.75 -24.58 6.84
CA ALA A 62 -0.70 -23.98 8.16
C ALA A 62 -2.03 -23.26 8.47
N PRO A 63 -3.09 -24.02 8.77
CA PRO A 63 -4.42 -23.44 8.92
C PRO A 63 -4.50 -22.45 10.09
N LEU A 64 -5.15 -21.32 9.84
CA LEU A 64 -5.22 -20.21 10.79
C LEU A 64 -6.31 -20.45 11.85
N THR A 65 -5.95 -20.24 13.12
CA THR A 65 -6.87 -20.14 14.28
C THR A 65 -6.77 -18.76 14.92
N GLY A 66 -7.73 -18.41 15.79
CA GLY A 66 -7.75 -17.16 16.52
C GLY A 66 -9.00 -16.33 16.27
N VAL A 67 -8.94 -15.05 16.63
CA VAL A 67 -10.04 -14.10 16.43
C VAL A 67 -9.79 -13.33 15.13
N VAL A 68 -10.82 -13.18 14.29
CA VAL A 68 -10.77 -12.32 13.09
C VAL A 68 -10.45 -10.88 13.51
N SER A 69 -9.42 -10.29 12.92
CA SER A 69 -9.02 -8.90 13.18
C SER A 69 -8.23 -8.32 11.99
N SER A 70 -7.95 -7.01 12.03
CA SER A 70 -7.07 -6.37 11.04
C SER A 70 -5.64 -6.91 11.03
N ALA A 71 -5.21 -7.64 12.07
CA ALA A 71 -3.88 -8.26 12.10
C ALA A 71 -3.77 -9.48 11.15
N ASN A 72 -4.87 -10.21 10.96
CA ASN A 72 -4.87 -11.48 10.21
C ASN A 72 -5.84 -11.50 9.03
N SER A 73 -6.63 -10.44 8.84
CA SER A 73 -7.65 -10.34 7.82
C SER A 73 -7.68 -8.93 7.23
N LEU A 74 -8.10 -8.83 5.98
CA LEU A 74 -8.51 -7.56 5.38
C LEU A 74 -9.92 -7.23 5.88
N VAL A 75 -10.11 -6.13 6.61
CA VAL A 75 -11.37 -5.79 7.30
C VAL A 75 -11.86 -4.38 6.99
N GLY A 76 -13.16 -4.13 7.16
CA GLY A 76 -13.72 -2.79 7.14
C GLY A 76 -13.42 -2.01 8.42
N ALA A 77 -13.37 -0.68 8.32
CA ALA A 77 -13.23 0.21 9.47
C ALA A 77 -14.58 0.45 10.17
N ASN A 78 -15.64 0.59 9.36
CA ASN A 78 -16.95 1.07 9.77
C ASN A 78 -18.04 0.01 9.55
N PRO A 79 -19.09 -0.02 10.39
CA PRO A 79 -20.26 -0.85 10.14
C PRO A 79 -20.79 -0.64 8.71
N ASN A 80 -21.22 -1.73 8.08
CA ASN A 80 -21.69 -1.74 6.68
C ASN A 80 -20.64 -1.42 5.60
N ASP A 81 -19.36 -1.61 5.88
CA ASP A 81 -18.30 -1.61 4.85
C ASP A 81 -18.32 -2.86 3.96
N PHE A 82 -18.89 -3.98 4.43
CA PHE A 82 -19.07 -5.23 3.68
C PHE A 82 -17.85 -5.67 2.86
N VAL A 83 -16.66 -5.67 3.47
CA VAL A 83 -15.43 -6.13 2.79
C VAL A 83 -15.60 -7.55 2.26
N GLY A 84 -15.28 -7.75 0.97
CA GLY A 84 -15.45 -9.02 0.24
C GLY A 84 -16.86 -9.26 -0.35
N SER A 85 -17.76 -8.27 -0.29
CA SER A 85 -19.15 -8.35 -0.77
C SER A 85 -19.31 -8.86 -2.21
N SER A 86 -18.40 -8.50 -3.11
CA SER A 86 -18.43 -8.89 -4.53
C SER A 86 -17.47 -10.03 -4.89
N GLY A 87 -16.96 -10.72 -3.88
CA GLY A 87 -16.15 -11.92 -4.07
C GLY A 87 -14.66 -11.68 -4.19
N VAL A 88 -13.98 -12.80 -4.36
CA VAL A 88 -12.55 -12.90 -4.58
C VAL A 88 -12.29 -13.63 -5.89
N SER A 89 -11.17 -13.37 -6.52
CA SER A 89 -10.77 -14.07 -7.74
C SER A 89 -9.26 -14.25 -7.76
N PHE A 90 -8.84 -15.43 -8.22
CA PHE A 90 -7.44 -15.78 -8.39
C PHE A 90 -6.91 -15.18 -9.69
N MET A 91 -5.66 -14.72 -9.65
CA MET A 91 -4.92 -14.20 -10.80
C MET A 91 -3.99 -15.26 -11.37
N SER A 92 -3.60 -15.12 -12.63
CA SER A 92 -2.74 -16.10 -13.32
C SER A 92 -1.33 -16.24 -12.73
N ASN A 93 -0.84 -15.24 -11.99
CA ASN A 93 0.44 -15.29 -11.27
C ASN A 93 0.35 -15.92 -9.87
N GLY A 94 -0.80 -16.45 -9.48
CA GLY A 94 -1.01 -17.04 -8.16
C GLY A 94 -1.55 -16.07 -7.10
N ASN A 95 -1.56 -14.76 -7.34
CA ASN A 95 -2.17 -13.77 -6.44
C ASN A 95 -3.71 -13.84 -6.48
N TYR A 96 -4.36 -12.96 -5.72
CA TYR A 96 -5.80 -12.78 -5.80
C TYR A 96 -6.19 -11.32 -5.65
N TYR A 97 -7.41 -10.99 -6.08
CA TYR A 97 -8.03 -9.71 -5.74
C TYR A 97 -9.38 -9.91 -5.04
N VAL A 98 -9.69 -8.96 -4.16
CA VAL A 98 -10.92 -8.87 -3.38
C VAL A 98 -11.73 -7.69 -3.91
N ARG A 99 -13.01 -7.92 -4.23
CA ARG A 99 -13.95 -6.86 -4.61
C ARG A 99 -14.91 -6.59 -3.47
N SER A 100 -14.91 -5.35 -3.00
CA SER A 100 -15.77 -4.85 -1.92
C SER A 100 -16.61 -3.70 -2.47
N THR A 101 -17.51 -3.98 -3.41
CA THR A 101 -18.30 -2.95 -4.12
C THR A 101 -19.18 -2.13 -3.18
N ASN A 102 -19.54 -2.69 -2.02
CA ASN A 102 -20.42 -2.04 -1.05
C ASN A 102 -19.65 -1.22 0.00
N PHE A 103 -18.31 -1.20 -0.07
CA PHE A 103 -17.45 -0.46 0.84
C PHE A 103 -17.70 1.05 0.80
N GLY A 104 -17.68 1.70 1.97
CA GLY A 104 -17.78 3.17 2.06
C GLY A 104 -19.05 3.75 1.45
N GLY A 105 -20.20 3.10 1.63
CA GLY A 105 -21.46 3.55 1.01
C GLY A 105 -21.46 3.38 -0.51
N ASN A 106 -21.00 2.22 -0.99
CA ASN A 106 -20.83 1.91 -2.41
C ASN A 106 -19.78 2.77 -3.15
N ALA A 107 -18.91 3.47 -2.43
CA ALA A 107 -17.68 4.01 -3.03
C ALA A 107 -16.89 2.87 -3.71
N GLY A 108 -16.89 1.71 -3.05
CA GLY A 108 -16.29 0.48 -3.54
C GLY A 108 -14.80 0.41 -3.28
N ALA A 109 -14.28 -0.81 -3.22
CA ALA A 109 -12.85 -1.05 -3.08
C ALA A 109 -12.39 -2.31 -3.82
N VAL A 110 -11.16 -2.28 -4.35
CA VAL A 110 -10.45 -3.44 -4.89
C VAL A 110 -9.13 -3.59 -4.16
N SER A 111 -8.90 -4.75 -3.54
CA SER A 111 -7.63 -5.04 -2.84
C SER A 111 -6.94 -6.20 -3.52
N VAL A 112 -5.61 -6.18 -3.63
CA VAL A 112 -4.84 -7.28 -4.20
C VAL A 112 -3.97 -7.89 -3.12
N GLY A 113 -4.10 -9.19 -2.91
CA GLY A 113 -3.30 -9.95 -1.95
C GLY A 113 -2.30 -10.87 -2.65
N ALA A 114 -1.15 -11.07 -1.99
CA ALA A 114 -0.12 -11.99 -2.46
C ALA A 114 -0.59 -13.45 -2.35
N ALA A 115 -0.07 -14.31 -3.22
CA ALA A 115 -0.22 -15.75 -3.09
C ALA A 115 0.29 -16.26 -1.73
N ALA A 116 1.44 -15.74 -1.30
CA ALA A 116 2.06 -16.06 -0.02
C ALA A 116 1.73 -14.96 1.02
N GLY A 117 1.08 -15.33 2.12
CA GLY A 117 0.79 -14.41 3.23
C GLY A 117 -0.42 -13.49 3.03
N GLY A 118 -0.95 -13.38 1.82
CA GLY A 118 -2.19 -12.65 1.54
C GLY A 118 -2.11 -11.13 1.73
N ILE A 119 -3.23 -10.54 2.15
CA ILE A 119 -3.35 -9.14 2.55
C ILE A 119 -4.15 -9.07 3.86
N SER A 120 -3.70 -8.23 4.79
CA SER A 120 -4.41 -7.92 6.03
C SER A 120 -4.38 -6.41 6.31
N GLY A 121 -5.15 -5.98 7.30
CA GLY A 121 -5.30 -4.58 7.69
C GLY A 121 -6.70 -4.04 7.42
N VAL A 122 -6.92 -2.81 7.84
CA VAL A 122 -8.15 -2.09 7.53
C VAL A 122 -8.09 -1.60 6.08
N VAL A 123 -9.16 -1.81 5.30
CA VAL A 123 -9.27 -1.31 3.93
C VAL A 123 -9.09 0.22 3.93
N SER A 124 -8.11 0.69 3.17
CA SER A 124 -7.78 2.10 3.01
C SER A 124 -7.01 2.31 1.70
N ALA A 125 -6.74 3.57 1.35
CA ALA A 125 -5.87 3.88 0.21
C ALA A 125 -4.45 3.28 0.34
N ALA A 126 -4.04 2.82 1.54
CA ALA A 126 -2.74 2.18 1.75
C ALA A 126 -2.65 0.76 1.18
N ASN A 127 -3.74 0.00 1.20
CA ASN A 127 -3.77 -1.42 0.84
C ASN A 127 -4.82 -1.76 -0.25
N SER A 128 -5.67 -0.81 -0.61
CA SER A 128 -6.80 -1.02 -1.52
C SER A 128 -6.99 0.16 -2.47
N LEU A 129 -7.44 -0.09 -3.69
CA LEU A 129 -8.00 0.92 -4.58
C LEU A 129 -9.42 1.26 -4.10
N VAL A 130 -9.58 2.40 -3.44
CA VAL A 130 -10.84 2.85 -2.87
C VAL A 130 -11.48 3.98 -3.69
N GLY A 131 -12.81 3.99 -3.76
CA GLY A 131 -13.57 5.16 -4.18
C GLY A 131 -13.43 6.30 -3.19
N GLN A 132 -13.50 7.53 -3.69
CA GLN A 132 -13.39 8.74 -2.87
C GLN A 132 -14.75 9.17 -2.34
N ASN A 133 -15.79 8.98 -3.15
CA ASN A 133 -17.16 9.38 -2.84
C ASN A 133 -18.09 8.18 -2.82
N ALA A 134 -19.16 8.27 -2.02
CA ALA A 134 -20.21 7.27 -2.00
C ALA A 134 -20.78 7.07 -3.41
N ASN A 135 -21.03 5.81 -3.78
CA ASN A 135 -21.51 5.38 -5.10
C ASN A 135 -20.54 5.53 -6.29
N ASP A 136 -19.26 5.84 -6.07
CA ASP A 136 -18.23 5.81 -7.13
C ASP A 136 -18.15 4.44 -7.85
N GLY A 137 -18.48 3.34 -7.15
CA GLY A 137 -18.67 2.02 -7.74
C GLY A 137 -17.38 1.30 -8.12
N TYR A 138 -16.27 1.54 -7.40
CA TYR A 138 -15.02 0.81 -7.65
C TYR A 138 -15.19 -0.69 -7.42
N GLY A 139 -14.61 -1.48 -8.33
CA GLY A 139 -14.68 -2.94 -8.28
C GLY A 139 -15.95 -3.54 -8.86
N GLY A 140 -16.86 -2.75 -9.45
CA GLY A 140 -18.02 -3.27 -10.17
C GLY A 140 -17.63 -4.19 -11.34
N THR A 141 -16.55 -3.85 -12.04
CA THR A 141 -15.90 -4.75 -13.01
C THR A 141 -14.40 -4.71 -12.82
N VAL A 142 -13.79 -5.88 -12.63
CA VAL A 142 -12.34 -6.08 -12.53
C VAL A 142 -11.96 -7.17 -13.50
N GLN A 143 -10.97 -6.92 -14.35
CA GLN A 143 -10.46 -7.87 -15.32
C GLN A 143 -8.94 -7.93 -15.22
N GLU A 144 -8.38 -9.12 -15.07
CA GLU A 144 -6.94 -9.31 -15.26
C GLU A 144 -6.57 -9.10 -16.74
N ILE A 145 -5.59 -8.23 -16.99
CA ILE A 145 -5.09 -7.96 -18.35
C ILE A 145 -3.75 -8.66 -18.58
N SER A 146 -3.01 -8.91 -17.51
CA SER A 146 -1.73 -9.63 -17.49
C SER A 146 -1.46 -10.09 -16.07
N GLY A 147 -0.58 -11.09 -15.87
CA GLY A 147 -0.28 -11.71 -14.57
C GLY A 147 -0.13 -10.78 -13.36
N SER A 148 0.28 -9.53 -13.55
CA SER A 148 0.46 -8.53 -12.48
C SER A 148 -0.42 -7.27 -12.62
N ARG A 149 -1.41 -7.27 -13.51
CA ARG A 149 -2.22 -6.06 -13.79
C ARG A 149 -3.72 -6.33 -13.90
N LEU A 150 -4.49 -5.44 -13.31
CA LEU A 150 -5.95 -5.44 -13.37
C LEU A 150 -6.46 -4.17 -14.05
N LEU A 151 -7.46 -4.33 -14.91
CA LEU A 151 -8.37 -3.28 -15.32
C LEU A 151 -9.47 -3.18 -14.27
N VAL A 152 -9.60 -2.05 -13.59
CA VAL A 152 -10.72 -1.76 -12.69
C VAL A 152 -11.57 -0.69 -13.34
N ARG A 153 -12.86 -0.98 -13.52
CA ARG A 153 -13.82 -0.02 -14.05
C ARG A 153 -14.71 0.47 -12.91
N ALA A 154 -14.85 1.79 -12.83
CA ALA A 154 -15.73 2.47 -11.89
C ALA A 154 -16.58 3.45 -12.71
N SER A 155 -17.70 2.96 -13.26
CA SER A 155 -18.51 3.72 -14.23
C SER A 155 -19.10 5.02 -13.66
N ASN A 156 -19.19 5.12 -12.34
CA ASN A 156 -19.76 6.26 -11.63
C ASN A 156 -18.69 7.03 -10.85
N ALA A 157 -17.40 6.74 -11.03
CA ALA A 157 -16.37 7.43 -10.28
C ALA A 157 -16.38 8.93 -10.59
N ASP A 158 -16.29 9.72 -9.53
CA ASP A 158 -16.10 11.16 -9.64
C ASP A 158 -14.63 11.49 -9.97
N SER A 159 -14.41 12.44 -10.88
CA SER A 159 -13.06 12.84 -11.25
C SER A 159 -12.97 14.25 -11.81
N GLY A 160 -11.89 14.97 -11.47
CA GLY A 160 -11.64 16.31 -11.98
C GLY A 160 -12.73 17.32 -11.60
N GLY A 161 -13.40 17.13 -10.47
CA GLY A 161 -14.53 17.95 -10.03
C GLY A 161 -15.86 17.65 -10.73
N LEU A 162 -15.92 16.62 -11.58
CA LEU A 162 -17.14 16.18 -12.25
C LEU A 162 -17.71 14.95 -11.54
N SER A 163 -19.03 14.93 -11.34
CA SER A 163 -19.74 13.81 -10.75
C SER A 163 -20.10 12.74 -11.78
N ASN A 164 -19.93 11.46 -11.42
CA ASN A 164 -20.32 10.28 -12.18
C ASN A 164 -19.81 10.24 -13.63
N ASN A 165 -18.64 10.82 -13.90
CA ASN A 165 -18.06 10.81 -15.25
C ASN A 165 -17.30 9.51 -15.56
N GLY A 166 -17.16 8.64 -14.56
CA GLY A 166 -16.60 7.31 -14.70
C GLY A 166 -15.10 7.33 -14.84
N ARG A 167 -14.49 6.19 -14.51
CA ARG A 167 -13.04 6.01 -14.60
C ARG A 167 -12.69 4.56 -14.90
N VAL A 168 -11.59 4.40 -15.62
CA VAL A 168 -10.92 3.12 -15.82
C VAL A 168 -9.52 3.24 -15.25
N HIS A 169 -9.18 2.35 -14.33
CA HIS A 169 -7.85 2.25 -13.76
C HIS A 169 -7.17 1.01 -14.26
N ILE A 170 -5.89 1.18 -14.60
CA ILE A 170 -4.98 0.05 -14.73
C ILE A 170 -4.23 -0.01 -13.41
N TYR A 171 -4.60 -0.98 -12.59
CA TYR A 171 -3.79 -1.37 -11.45
C TYR A 171 -2.60 -2.18 -11.99
N SER A 172 -1.40 -1.66 -11.82
CA SER A 172 -0.16 -2.38 -12.07
C SER A 172 0.52 -2.61 -10.73
N GLY A 173 0.43 -3.83 -10.22
CA GLY A 173 1.07 -4.21 -8.97
C GLY A 173 1.30 -5.71 -8.95
N GLY A 174 2.58 -6.10 -8.85
CA GLY A 174 2.93 -7.24 -7.99
C GLY A 174 2.30 -7.00 -6.61
N ALA A 175 2.08 -8.03 -5.80
CA ALA A 175 1.30 -7.90 -4.58
C ALA A 175 1.67 -6.63 -3.78
N GLY A 176 0.79 -5.62 -3.84
CA GLY A 176 1.10 -4.23 -3.52
C GLY A 176 1.54 -3.36 -4.72
N GLY A 177 0.58 -2.69 -5.36
CA GLY A 177 0.61 -1.23 -5.60
C GLY A 177 1.01 -0.66 -6.96
N GLY A 178 0.16 0.27 -7.45
CA GLY A 178 0.45 1.21 -8.53
C GLY A 178 -0.75 1.51 -9.45
N GLY A 179 -1.25 2.76 -9.45
CA GLY A 179 -2.02 3.31 -10.57
C GLY A 179 -3.36 4.02 -10.30
N GLY A 180 -3.47 4.91 -9.31
CA GLY A 180 -4.59 5.88 -9.23
C GLY A 180 -4.78 6.53 -7.86
N PRO A 181 -5.47 7.69 -7.74
CA PRO A 181 -5.52 8.55 -6.55
C PRO A 181 -5.96 7.94 -5.21
N GLY A 182 -6.29 6.65 -5.16
CA GLY A 182 -6.62 5.92 -3.94
C GLY A 182 -6.23 4.44 -3.98
N GLY A 183 -5.24 4.02 -4.79
CA GLY A 183 -4.71 2.65 -4.79
C GLY A 183 -3.47 2.46 -3.90
N PRO A 184 -3.18 1.22 -3.44
CA PRO A 184 -2.08 0.94 -2.53
C PRO A 184 -0.72 1.35 -3.11
N LEU A 185 0.18 1.81 -2.23
CA LEU A 185 1.60 2.08 -2.55
C LEU A 185 2.48 0.94 -2.04
N GLY A 186 2.23 -0.29 -2.50
CA GLY A 186 3.19 -1.39 -2.32
C GLY A 186 4.22 -1.42 -3.45
N GLY A 187 5.22 -2.30 -3.31
CA GLY A 187 6.07 -2.68 -4.44
C GLY A 187 7.06 -1.60 -4.89
N GLN A 188 7.55 -0.76 -3.98
CA GLN A 188 8.52 0.29 -4.28
C GLN A 188 9.89 -0.03 -3.65
N ALA A 189 10.25 -1.31 -3.55
CA ALA A 189 11.61 -1.70 -3.21
C ALA A 189 12.51 -1.67 -4.45
N PHE A 190 13.83 -1.61 -4.24
CA PHE A 190 14.80 -1.64 -5.34
C PHE A 190 14.62 -2.83 -6.30
N SER A 191 14.02 -3.94 -5.84
CA SER A 191 13.80 -5.19 -6.58
C SER A 191 12.52 -5.23 -7.42
N ASP A 192 11.56 -4.35 -7.20
CA ASP A 192 10.18 -4.57 -7.67
C ASP A 192 9.94 -4.06 -9.09
N ASN A 193 10.47 -2.87 -9.40
CA ASN A 193 10.24 -2.15 -10.67
C ASN A 193 11.57 -1.74 -11.32
N LEU A 194 12.45 -2.72 -11.50
CA LEU A 194 13.89 -2.57 -11.77
C LEU A 194 14.29 -1.52 -12.81
N ALA A 195 13.56 -1.44 -13.92
CA ALA A 195 13.87 -0.57 -15.06
C ALA A 195 12.72 0.38 -15.45
N SER A 196 11.65 0.41 -14.65
CA SER A 196 10.43 1.15 -14.98
C SER A 196 10.41 2.50 -14.29
N LEU A 197 9.98 3.54 -15.00
CA LEU A 197 9.56 4.79 -14.37
C LEU A 197 8.20 4.56 -13.70
N ILE A 198 8.12 4.82 -12.39
CA ILE A 198 6.89 4.75 -11.62
C ILE A 198 6.46 6.17 -11.22
N THR A 199 5.23 6.53 -11.55
CA THR A 199 4.62 7.79 -11.13
C THR A 199 3.63 7.54 -10.01
N ILE A 200 3.79 8.27 -8.91
CA ILE A 200 2.93 8.21 -7.73
C ILE A 200 2.27 9.57 -7.56
N SER A 201 0.96 9.61 -7.38
CA SER A 201 0.25 10.87 -7.10
C SER A 201 0.52 11.31 -5.66
N PRO A 202 0.81 12.60 -5.40
CA PRO A 202 0.93 13.13 -4.05
C PRO A 202 -0.31 12.84 -3.20
N ALA A 203 -1.51 12.86 -3.78
CA ALA A 203 -2.76 12.57 -3.09
C ALA A 203 -2.81 11.13 -2.53
N GLN A 204 -2.21 10.16 -3.23
CA GLN A 204 -2.10 8.80 -2.73
C GLN A 204 -1.17 8.75 -1.51
N LEU A 205 -0.02 9.42 -1.63
CA LEU A 205 0.99 9.43 -0.58
C LEU A 205 0.46 10.14 0.68
N THR A 206 -0.20 11.28 0.53
CA THR A 206 -0.82 12.00 1.65
C THR A 206 -1.94 11.20 2.29
N ALA A 207 -2.77 10.49 1.52
CA ALA A 207 -3.82 9.63 2.08
C ALA A 207 -3.26 8.54 3.02
N ILE A 208 -2.10 7.95 2.69
CA ILE A 208 -1.45 6.93 3.52
C ILE A 208 -0.76 7.57 4.73
N LEU A 209 0.01 8.64 4.51
CA LEU A 209 0.72 9.31 5.60
C LEU A 209 -0.26 9.94 6.61
N ASN A 210 -1.46 10.36 6.17
CA ASN A 210 -2.53 10.85 7.05
C ASN A 210 -3.05 9.80 8.04
N THR A 211 -2.86 8.50 7.80
CA THR A 211 -3.23 7.45 8.77
C THR A 211 -2.14 7.18 9.80
N GLY A 212 -1.01 7.92 9.75
CA GLY A 212 0.17 7.64 10.58
C GLY A 212 1.01 6.46 10.05
N THR A 213 0.64 5.89 8.89
CA THR A 213 1.35 4.75 8.30
C THR A 213 2.61 5.22 7.56
N ALA A 214 3.75 4.59 7.84
CA ALA A 214 5.00 4.91 7.18
C ALA A 214 5.01 4.47 5.70
N VAL A 215 5.66 5.25 4.85
CA VAL A 215 5.88 4.95 3.43
C VAL A 215 7.36 5.02 3.10
N SER A 216 7.86 4.00 2.41
CA SER A 216 9.22 3.97 1.86
C SER A 216 9.17 3.81 0.36
N LEU A 217 9.81 4.73 -0.36
CA LEU A 217 9.96 4.70 -1.80
C LEU A 217 11.44 4.47 -2.12
N GLN A 218 11.73 3.40 -2.86
CA GLN A 218 13.09 3.06 -3.30
C GLN A 218 13.17 3.03 -4.83
N ALA A 219 14.23 3.63 -5.38
CA ALA A 219 14.47 3.62 -6.83
C ALA A 219 15.95 3.40 -7.12
N ASN A 220 16.28 2.48 -8.05
CA ASN A 220 17.69 2.21 -8.40
C ASN A 220 18.40 3.46 -8.94
N ASN A 221 17.68 4.33 -9.64
CA ASN A 221 18.19 5.60 -10.14
C ASN A 221 17.76 6.76 -9.25
N ASP A 222 16.68 7.45 -9.61
CA ASP A 222 16.32 8.71 -8.99
C ASP A 222 14.90 8.70 -8.44
N ILE A 223 14.66 9.56 -7.46
CA ILE A 223 13.31 9.93 -7.03
C ILE A 223 13.14 11.43 -7.28
N THR A 224 12.07 11.79 -7.99
CA THR A 224 11.73 13.19 -8.26
C THR A 224 10.35 13.49 -7.70
N LEU A 225 10.29 14.51 -6.83
CA LEU A 225 9.05 15.19 -6.51
C LEU A 225 8.91 16.37 -7.48
N ASP A 226 7.99 16.25 -8.44
CA ASP A 226 7.79 17.25 -9.49
C ASP A 226 7.26 18.58 -8.95
N VAL A 227 7.30 19.62 -9.78
CA VAL A 227 6.71 20.93 -9.48
C VAL A 227 5.20 20.82 -9.29
N LEU A 228 4.63 21.70 -8.45
CA LEU A 228 3.19 21.76 -8.15
C LEU A 228 2.60 20.44 -7.62
N SER A 229 3.43 19.61 -6.99
CA SER A 229 3.09 18.27 -6.52
C SER A 229 3.29 18.15 -5.02
N ASP A 230 2.87 19.17 -4.27
CA ASP A 230 3.05 19.23 -2.82
C ASP A 230 2.50 17.98 -2.11
N ILE A 231 3.30 17.45 -1.19
CA ILE A 231 2.88 16.39 -0.26
C ILE A 231 2.52 17.09 1.05
N ILE A 232 1.22 17.22 1.33
CA ILE A 232 0.72 17.89 2.53
C ILE A 232 -0.05 16.89 3.38
N VAL A 233 0.60 16.40 4.43
CA VAL A 233 -0.01 15.56 5.47
C VAL A 233 -0.69 16.47 6.49
N ASN A 234 -1.88 16.07 6.92
CA ASN A 234 -2.69 16.72 7.94
C ASN A 234 -3.40 15.62 8.73
N ASN A 235 -2.64 14.97 9.61
CA ASN A 235 -3.13 13.97 10.52
C ASN A 235 -3.77 14.68 11.74
N PRO A 236 -5.04 14.42 12.09
CA PRO A 236 -5.71 15.14 13.18
C PRO A 236 -5.04 15.04 14.56
N SER A 237 -4.14 14.07 14.76
CA SER A 237 -3.38 13.89 16.00
C SER A 237 -1.96 14.44 15.94
N GLY A 238 -1.53 15.04 14.82
CA GLY A 238 -0.16 15.53 14.62
C GLY A 238 0.88 14.41 14.60
N THR A 239 0.46 13.19 14.22
CA THR A 239 1.31 12.00 14.12
C THR A 239 1.23 11.43 12.71
N GLY A 240 1.56 12.25 11.71
CA GLY A 240 1.65 11.80 10.33
C GLY A 240 2.69 10.68 10.18
N GLY A 241 2.51 9.87 9.12
CA GLY A 241 3.39 8.75 8.83
C GLY A 241 4.81 9.19 8.49
N LYS A 242 5.79 8.33 8.78
CA LYS A 242 7.16 8.53 8.33
C LYS A 242 7.25 8.40 6.80
N LEU A 243 7.85 9.36 6.11
CA LEU A 243 8.15 9.27 4.69
C LEU A 243 9.65 9.02 4.48
N THR A 244 10.00 7.96 3.74
CA THR A 244 11.38 7.63 3.38
C THR A 244 11.53 7.64 1.86
N LEU A 245 12.43 8.45 1.34
CA LEU A 245 12.83 8.50 -0.07
C LEU A 245 14.27 7.98 -0.17
N GLN A 246 14.48 6.88 -0.88
CA GLN A 246 15.76 6.19 -1.00
C GLN A 246 16.13 5.95 -2.48
N ALA A 247 17.11 6.68 -2.98
CA ALA A 247 17.57 6.58 -4.36
C ALA A 247 18.99 6.01 -4.47
N GLY A 248 19.22 5.13 -5.44
CA GLY A 248 20.55 4.64 -5.77
C GLY A 248 21.43 5.67 -6.50
N ARG A 249 20.84 6.78 -6.96
CA ARG A 249 21.53 7.93 -7.54
C ARG A 249 21.09 9.24 -6.89
N SER A 250 20.03 9.90 -7.36
CA SER A 250 19.70 11.27 -6.94
C SER A 250 18.29 11.42 -6.41
N ILE A 251 18.08 12.46 -5.59
CA ILE A 251 16.74 12.89 -5.20
C ILE A 251 16.54 14.37 -5.53
N TYR A 252 15.47 14.66 -6.27
CA TYR A 252 15.10 16.02 -6.66
C TYR A 252 13.76 16.40 -6.01
N LEU A 253 13.77 17.47 -5.21
CA LEU A 253 12.62 17.94 -4.46
C LEU A 253 12.17 19.30 -5.02
N HIS A 254 11.20 19.29 -5.93
CA HIS A 254 10.72 20.50 -6.61
C HIS A 254 9.40 21.07 -6.06
N SER A 255 8.87 20.46 -5.00
CA SER A 255 7.64 20.89 -4.31
C SER A 255 7.77 20.74 -2.80
N ASN A 256 6.76 21.22 -2.06
CA ASN A 256 6.75 21.18 -0.60
C ASN A 256 6.48 19.76 -0.08
N ILE A 257 7.05 19.45 1.08
CA ILE A 257 6.71 18.27 1.87
C ILE A 257 6.37 18.72 3.29
N VAL A 258 5.18 18.37 3.76
CA VAL A 258 4.73 18.52 5.14
C VAL A 258 4.30 17.13 5.64
N THR A 259 4.95 16.61 6.68
CA THR A 259 4.64 15.27 7.24
C THR A 259 3.87 15.32 8.56
N ASP A 260 3.60 16.51 9.11
CA ASP A 260 2.75 16.72 10.28
C ASP A 260 3.12 15.82 11.48
N GLY A 261 4.37 15.93 11.92
CA GLY A 261 4.92 15.16 13.05
C GLY A 261 5.58 13.83 12.67
N GLY A 262 5.37 13.35 11.43
CA GLY A 262 6.09 12.18 10.91
C GLY A 262 7.54 12.49 10.53
N ASP A 263 8.44 11.52 10.69
CA ASP A 263 9.82 11.68 10.23
C ASP A 263 9.91 11.75 8.68
N LEU A 264 10.92 12.45 8.18
CA LEU A 264 11.25 12.51 6.76
C LEU A 264 12.72 12.11 6.54
N ASP A 265 12.94 10.95 5.92
CA ASP A 265 14.26 10.48 5.53
C ASP A 265 14.45 10.68 4.02
N VAL A 266 15.45 11.45 3.61
CA VAL A 266 15.85 11.67 2.21
C VAL A 266 17.28 11.16 2.03
N ILE A 267 17.41 10.09 1.25
CA ILE A 267 18.62 9.30 1.16
C ILE A 267 18.98 9.07 -0.30
N ALA A 268 20.15 9.55 -0.72
CA ALA A 268 20.64 9.39 -2.09
C ALA A 268 22.01 8.69 -2.13
N ASN A 269 22.43 8.30 -3.33
CA ASN A 269 23.64 7.50 -3.59
C ASN A 269 23.73 6.24 -2.71
N GLU A 270 22.61 5.53 -2.56
CA GLU A 270 22.47 4.38 -1.67
C GLU A 270 23.43 3.22 -2.00
N LEU A 271 23.76 2.42 -0.99
CA LEU A 271 24.70 1.29 -1.08
C LEU A 271 24.09 0.09 -1.80
N ALA A 272 24.93 -0.68 -2.50
CA ALA A 272 24.51 -1.98 -3.04
C ALA A 272 24.09 -2.96 -1.93
N SER A 273 24.71 -2.88 -0.75
CA SER A 273 24.33 -3.69 0.43
C SER A 273 22.95 -3.35 0.98
N ASN A 274 22.41 -2.17 0.66
CA ASN A 274 21.08 -1.72 1.05
C ASN A 274 20.03 -1.99 -0.04
N GLY A 275 20.39 -2.77 -1.07
CA GLY A 275 19.47 -3.30 -2.06
C GLY A 275 19.57 -2.66 -3.44
N VAL A 276 20.37 -1.60 -3.64
CA VAL A 276 20.55 -0.98 -4.96
C VAL A 276 21.13 -2.00 -5.94
N LEU A 277 20.42 -2.25 -7.03
CA LEU A 277 20.85 -3.19 -8.05
C LEU A 277 21.73 -2.47 -9.07
N THR A 278 23.02 -2.78 -9.04
CA THR A 278 24.03 -2.11 -9.88
C THR A 278 23.70 -2.16 -11.36
N SER A 279 23.10 -3.24 -11.86
CA SER A 279 22.71 -3.39 -13.26
C SER A 279 21.60 -2.44 -13.71
N HIS A 280 20.88 -1.82 -12.77
CA HIS A 280 19.76 -0.91 -13.01
C HIS A 280 20.02 0.49 -12.46
N ARG A 281 21.25 0.75 -11.99
CA ARG A 281 21.72 2.05 -11.55
C ARG A 281 22.55 2.64 -12.69
N ASP A 282 21.96 3.55 -13.46
CA ASP A 282 22.58 4.26 -14.56
C ASP A 282 23.76 5.10 -14.08
N PRO A 283 24.87 5.21 -14.82
CA PRO A 283 25.98 6.08 -14.45
C PRO A 283 25.51 7.55 -14.38
N GLY A 284 26.25 8.36 -13.61
CA GLY A 284 25.93 9.78 -13.45
C GLY A 284 25.98 10.24 -12.01
N LEU A 285 26.04 11.57 -11.86
CA LEU A 285 26.19 12.30 -10.60
C LEU A 285 25.13 11.88 -9.59
N ALA A 286 25.48 11.93 -8.31
CA ALA A 286 24.57 11.66 -7.21
C ALA A 286 24.46 12.91 -6.32
N GLU A 287 23.23 13.36 -6.12
CA GLU A 287 22.92 14.58 -5.37
C GLU A 287 21.53 14.55 -4.74
N ILE A 288 21.35 15.39 -3.73
CA ILE A 288 20.03 15.75 -3.19
C ILE A 288 19.84 17.24 -3.46
N VAL A 289 18.82 17.59 -4.25
CA VAL A 289 18.60 18.99 -4.68
C VAL A 289 17.17 19.40 -4.37
N MET A 290 17.05 20.57 -3.75
CA MET A 290 15.78 21.19 -3.41
C MET A 290 15.57 22.49 -4.22
N ALA A 291 14.43 22.61 -4.88
CA ALA A 291 14.11 23.79 -5.70
C ALA A 291 13.90 25.05 -4.85
N ASN A 292 14.16 26.22 -5.45
CA ASN A 292 13.90 27.50 -4.77
C ASN A 292 12.40 27.66 -4.45
N GLY A 293 12.10 28.27 -3.31
CA GLY A 293 10.72 28.51 -2.85
C GLY A 293 10.02 27.29 -2.25
N THR A 294 10.69 26.14 -2.13
CA THR A 294 10.13 24.93 -1.52
C THR A 294 10.53 24.77 -0.06
N ARG A 295 9.75 24.00 0.71
CA ARG A 295 9.96 23.71 2.13
C ARG A 295 9.80 22.23 2.46
N LEU A 296 10.64 21.73 3.37
CA LEU A 296 10.43 20.49 4.11
C LEU A 296 9.98 20.85 5.53
N ASP A 297 8.85 20.31 5.96
CA ASP A 297 8.30 20.54 7.29
C ASP A 297 7.88 19.21 7.94
N ALA A 298 8.69 18.74 8.88
CA ALA A 298 8.37 17.56 9.66
C ALA A 298 7.56 17.86 10.94
N GLY A 299 7.27 19.13 11.23
CA GLY A 299 6.69 19.52 12.51
C GLY A 299 7.58 19.05 13.67
N ALA A 300 7.04 18.21 14.55
CA ALA A 300 7.80 17.59 15.64
C ALA A 300 8.73 16.43 15.20
N GLY A 301 8.54 15.88 13.99
CA GLY A 301 9.34 14.79 13.45
C GLY A 301 10.76 15.22 13.07
N ALA A 302 11.63 14.22 12.86
CA ALA A 302 12.98 14.44 12.40
C ALA A 302 13.05 14.55 10.87
N VAL A 303 13.94 15.40 10.36
CA VAL A 303 14.36 15.38 8.96
C VAL A 303 15.79 14.83 8.89
N LYS A 304 15.96 13.74 8.15
CA LYS A 304 17.27 13.15 7.87
C LYS A 304 17.62 13.32 6.41
N LEU A 305 18.78 13.90 6.14
CA LEU A 305 19.35 14.02 4.80
C LEU A 305 20.64 13.22 4.76
N LEU A 306 20.79 12.31 3.80
CA LEU A 306 21.99 11.49 3.72
C LEU A 306 22.36 11.24 2.27
N LEU A 307 23.54 11.72 1.88
CA LEU A 307 24.18 11.36 0.63
C LEU A 307 25.30 10.36 0.95
N ARG A 308 25.10 9.09 0.64
CA ARG A 308 26.11 8.04 0.91
C ARG A 308 27.23 8.05 -0.13
N ASP A 309 28.23 7.19 0.07
CA ASP A 309 29.32 6.97 -0.87
C ASP A 309 28.94 6.07 -2.06
N GLY A 310 27.84 5.32 -1.95
CA GLY A 310 27.39 4.34 -2.94
C GLY A 310 28.30 3.12 -3.05
N ALA A 311 28.93 2.69 -1.94
CA ALA A 311 29.81 1.53 -1.93
C ALA A 311 29.12 0.22 -2.40
N GLY A 312 29.95 -0.71 -2.89
CA GLY A 312 29.52 -2.06 -3.31
C GLY A 312 29.03 -2.17 -4.76
N ARG A 313 29.18 -1.14 -5.59
CA ARG A 313 28.80 -1.14 -7.02
C ARG A 313 29.99 -1.46 -7.93
N THR A 314 29.72 -2.15 -9.04
CA THR A 314 30.69 -2.40 -10.14
C THR A 314 30.47 -1.41 -11.29
N GLY A 315 31.54 -0.81 -11.85
CA GLY A 315 31.46 0.09 -13.03
C GLY A 315 31.89 1.55 -12.75
N LEU A 316 31.70 2.44 -13.73
CA LEU A 316 31.98 3.89 -13.58
C LEU A 316 31.02 4.50 -12.57
N GLN A 317 31.53 4.77 -11.36
CA GLN A 317 30.79 5.48 -10.33
C GLN A 317 31.05 6.98 -10.47
N ALA A 318 30.00 7.79 -10.51
CA ALA A 318 30.18 9.22 -10.33
C ALA A 318 30.44 9.53 -8.85
N ALA A 319 31.29 10.51 -8.58
CA ALA A 319 31.47 11.03 -7.24
C ALA A 319 30.16 11.65 -6.73
N ALA A 320 29.86 11.44 -5.45
CA ALA A 320 28.85 12.21 -4.75
C ALA A 320 29.22 13.70 -4.83
N LEU A 321 28.30 14.55 -5.28
CA LEU A 321 28.56 15.99 -5.39
C LEU A 321 28.23 16.73 -4.10
N GLY A 322 27.00 16.61 -3.62
CA GLY A 322 26.58 17.28 -2.40
C GLY A 322 25.07 17.30 -2.20
N ILE A 323 24.68 17.96 -1.11
CA ILE A 323 23.30 18.17 -0.70
C ILE A 323 23.02 19.68 -0.79
N GLN A 324 22.03 20.09 -1.59
CA GLN A 324 21.62 21.48 -1.76
C GLN A 324 20.19 21.69 -1.23
N MET A 325 20.07 22.27 -0.04
CA MET A 325 18.79 22.48 0.62
C MET A 325 18.33 23.94 0.63
N ARG A 326 17.06 24.14 0.98
CA ARG A 326 16.43 25.45 1.16
C ARG A 326 15.83 25.56 2.56
N SER A 327 14.51 25.67 2.68
CA SER A 327 13.81 25.80 3.95
C SER A 327 13.52 24.44 4.56
N ILE A 328 14.02 24.20 5.77
CA ILE A 328 13.76 22.97 6.54
C ILE A 328 13.24 23.36 7.93
N SER A 329 12.16 22.73 8.34
CA SER A 329 11.52 22.83 9.64
C SER A 329 11.35 21.42 10.21
N ALA A 330 11.93 21.16 11.38
CA ALA A 330 11.92 19.82 11.98
C ALA A 330 12.16 19.92 13.49
N GLY A 331 11.69 18.93 14.25
CA GLY A 331 12.04 18.76 15.65
C GLY A 331 13.51 18.38 15.83
N THR A 332 14.11 17.71 14.85
CA THR A 332 15.54 17.43 14.77
C THR A 332 15.98 17.37 13.31
N LEU A 333 17.14 17.96 13.00
CA LEU A 333 17.78 17.86 11.68
C LEU A 333 19.04 17.00 11.79
N LEU A 334 19.09 15.91 11.03
CA LEU A 334 20.25 15.03 10.87
C LEU A 334 20.76 15.17 9.43
N ALA A 335 21.99 15.62 9.25
CA ALA A 335 22.61 15.79 7.92
C ALA A 335 24.04 15.24 7.93
#